data_AF-A0A0L7LC14-F1
#
_entry.id   AF-A0A0L7LC14-F1
#
_cell.length_a   1.000
_cell.length_b   1.000
_cell.length_c   1.000
_cell.angle_alpha   90.00
_cell.angle_beta   90.00
_cell.angle_gamma   90.00
#
_symmetry.space_group_name_H-M   'P 1'
#
loop_
_entity.id
_entity.type
_entity.pdbx_description
1 polymer ?
#
loop_
_entity_poly.entity_id
_entity_poly.type
_entity_poly.pdbx_seq_one_letter_code
_entity_poly.pdbx_strand_id
1 'polypeptide(L)'
;MFKCASCDSQHTDGTVCSACKRHYDFQCSGVTETGYRRLGDRQKTWRCPQCKSSASPSQAATSPLPSQLDKMQDQLNNIVFQLSPLASLVNDVKSIKSELINLRESLDMAHDLLGKFSGSVKALESRVSKVEKYVAISRND
;
A
#
# COMPACT_ATOMS: atom_id res chain seq x y z
N MET A 1 -17.72 -20.03 -16.23
CA MET A 1 -17.23 -18.73 -15.74
C MET A 1 -18.41 -17.79 -15.67
N PHE A 2 -18.68 -17.22 -14.51
CA PHE A 2 -19.89 -16.45 -14.21
C PHE A 2 -19.53 -15.00 -13.88
N LYS A 3 -20.46 -14.08 -14.10
CA LYS A 3 -20.29 -12.66 -13.76
C LYS A 3 -21.11 -12.35 -12.52
N CYS A 4 -20.50 -11.74 -11.50
CA CYS A 4 -21.19 -11.40 -10.27
C CYS A 4 -22.18 -10.25 -10.54
N ALA A 5 -23.45 -10.45 -10.18
CA ALA A 5 -24.48 -9.45 -10.40
C ALA A 5 -24.43 -8.24 -9.45
N SER A 6 -23.47 -8.20 -8.51
CA SER A 6 -23.27 -7.07 -7.59
C SER A 6 -22.05 -6.22 -7.92
N CYS A 7 -20.91 -6.84 -8.26
CA CYS A 7 -19.64 -6.16 -8.48
C CYS A 7 -19.11 -6.30 -9.91
N ASP A 8 -19.88 -6.97 -10.79
CA ASP A 8 -19.53 -7.24 -12.19
C ASP A 8 -18.23 -8.02 -12.43
N SER A 9 -17.60 -8.53 -11.36
CA SER A 9 -16.36 -9.30 -11.46
C SER A 9 -16.62 -10.74 -11.92
N GLN A 10 -15.67 -11.29 -12.68
CA GLN A 10 -15.75 -12.66 -13.17
C GLN A 10 -15.26 -13.64 -12.09
N HIS A 11 -15.95 -14.75 -11.93
CA HIS A 11 -15.64 -15.79 -10.95
C HIS A 11 -15.97 -17.18 -11.52
N THR A 12 -15.30 -18.21 -11.00
CA THR A 12 -15.51 -19.60 -11.43
C THR A 12 -16.49 -20.35 -10.53
N ASP A 13 -16.56 -19.98 -9.26
CA ASP A 13 -17.42 -20.58 -8.24
C ASP A 13 -18.07 -19.50 -7.36
N GLY A 14 -19.28 -19.76 -6.89
CA GLY A 14 -20.09 -18.80 -6.17
C GLY A 14 -21.49 -19.31 -5.86
N THR A 15 -22.38 -18.40 -5.53
CA THR A 15 -23.76 -18.70 -5.16
C THR A 15 -24.73 -18.35 -6.30
N VAL A 16 -25.83 -19.10 -6.40
CA VAL A 16 -26.91 -18.82 -7.35
C VAL A 16 -28.20 -18.53 -6.59
N CYS A 17 -28.78 -17.36 -6.82
CA CYS A 17 -30.02 -16.99 -6.16
C CYS A 17 -31.19 -17.82 -6.68
N SER A 18 -31.90 -18.51 -5.79
CA SER A 18 -33.10 -19.29 -6.16
C SER A 18 -34.25 -18.46 -6.73
N ALA A 19 -34.31 -17.16 -6.39
CA ALA A 19 -35.37 -16.24 -6.83
C ALA A 19 -35.07 -15.54 -8.16
N CYS A 20 -33.95 -14.80 -8.27
CA CYS A 20 -33.61 -14.08 -9.52
C CYS A 20 -32.69 -14.84 -10.47
N LYS A 21 -32.23 -16.04 -10.09
CA LYS A 21 -31.32 -16.91 -10.87
C LYS A 21 -29.98 -16.26 -11.26
N ARG A 22 -29.61 -15.13 -10.64
CA ARG A 22 -28.32 -14.48 -10.87
C ARG A 22 -27.20 -15.11 -10.03
N HIS A 23 -25.98 -15.03 -10.56
CA HIS A 23 -24.75 -15.51 -9.93
C HIS A 23 -24.09 -14.39 -9.10
N TYR A 24 -23.54 -14.77 -7.95
CA TYR A 24 -22.81 -13.89 -7.06
C TYR A 24 -21.56 -14.59 -6.56
N ASP A 25 -20.44 -13.87 -6.52
CA ASP A 25 -19.28 -14.35 -5.78
C ASP A 25 -19.61 -14.46 -4.28
N PHE A 26 -18.81 -15.24 -3.54
CA PHE A 26 -19.05 -15.50 -2.12
C PHE A 26 -19.09 -14.21 -1.29
N GLN A 27 -18.22 -13.25 -1.58
CA GLN A 27 -18.14 -11.98 -0.85
C GLN A 27 -19.41 -11.14 -1.02
N CYS A 28 -19.83 -10.90 -2.26
CA CYS A 28 -21.04 -10.14 -2.59
C CYS A 28 -22.33 -10.85 -2.16
N SER A 29 -22.29 -12.18 -2.08
CA SER A 29 -23.42 -12.98 -1.60
C SER A 29 -23.58 -12.97 -0.07
N GLY A 30 -22.55 -12.53 0.67
CA GLY A 30 -22.55 -12.48 2.13
C GLY A 30 -22.46 -13.85 2.80
N VAL A 31 -21.94 -14.87 2.11
CA VAL A 31 -21.67 -16.21 2.67
C VAL A 31 -20.26 -16.66 2.32
N THR A 32 -19.63 -17.43 3.20
CA THR A 32 -18.33 -18.04 2.90
C THR A 32 -18.52 -19.28 2.03
N GLU A 33 -17.51 -19.64 1.22
CA GLU A 33 -17.52 -20.86 0.40
C GLU A 33 -17.80 -22.11 1.26
N THR A 34 -17.08 -22.27 2.36
CA THR A 34 -17.27 -23.37 3.32
C THR A 34 -18.69 -23.36 3.91
N GLY A 35 -19.21 -22.19 4.26
CA GLY A 35 -20.57 -22.04 4.77
C GLY A 35 -21.62 -22.44 3.74
N TYR A 36 -21.46 -22.01 2.49
CA TYR A 36 -22.37 -22.35 1.40
C TYR A 36 -22.33 -23.84 1.10
N ARG A 37 -21.16 -24.48 1.05
CA ARG A 37 -21.03 -25.93 0.82
C ARG A 37 -21.67 -26.77 1.93
N ARG A 38 -21.58 -26.33 3.19
CA ARG A 38 -22.22 -26.99 4.34
C ARG A 38 -23.75 -26.97 4.30
N LEU A 39 -24.37 -26.09 3.51
CA LEU A 39 -25.84 -26.01 3.41
C LEU A 39 -26.46 -27.24 2.73
N GLY A 40 -25.72 -28.00 1.92
CA GLY A 40 -26.25 -29.14 1.18
C GLY A 40 -27.49 -28.76 0.36
N ASP A 41 -28.61 -29.46 0.55
CA ASP A 41 -29.86 -29.17 -0.16
C ASP A 41 -30.43 -27.76 0.07
N ARG A 42 -30.06 -27.09 1.18
CA ARG A 42 -30.49 -25.71 1.45
C ARG A 42 -29.85 -24.69 0.52
N GLN A 43 -28.83 -25.06 -0.25
CA GLN A 43 -28.30 -24.21 -1.33
C GLN A 43 -29.38 -23.87 -2.36
N LYS A 44 -30.28 -24.82 -2.66
CA LYS A 44 -31.36 -24.67 -3.65
C LYS A 44 -32.40 -23.62 -3.26
N THR A 45 -32.50 -23.31 -1.97
CA THR A 45 -33.43 -22.31 -1.42
C THR A 45 -32.73 -21.01 -1.03
N TRP A 46 -31.41 -20.92 -1.20
CA TRP A 46 -30.64 -19.72 -0.91
C TRP A 46 -31.10 -18.54 -1.78
N ARG A 47 -31.17 -17.34 -1.20
CA ARG A 47 -31.60 -16.11 -1.88
C ARG A 47 -30.55 -15.02 -1.67
N CYS A 48 -30.27 -14.23 -2.72
CA CYS A 48 -29.35 -13.10 -2.62
C CYS A 48 -29.94 -12.00 -1.72
N PRO A 49 -29.10 -11.09 -1.17
CA PRO A 49 -29.54 -10.02 -0.29
C PRO A 49 -30.70 -9.19 -0.87
N GLN A 50 -30.65 -8.90 -2.17
CA GLN A 50 -31.69 -8.15 -2.88
C GLN A 50 -33.05 -8.89 -2.83
N CYS A 51 -33.09 -10.16 -3.25
CA CYS A 51 -34.33 -10.94 -3.25
C CYS A 51 -34.79 -11.40 -1.86
N LYS A 52 -33.88 -11.43 -0.88
CA LYS A 52 -34.20 -11.73 0.51
C LYS A 52 -34.92 -10.55 1.17
N SER A 53 -34.53 -9.32 0.86
CA SER A 53 -35.21 -8.10 1.33
C SER A 53 -36.57 -7.86 0.67
N SER A 54 -36.78 -8.35 -0.56
CA SER A 54 -38.08 -8.22 -1.27
C SER A 54 -39.09 -9.31 -0.90
N ALA A 55 -38.64 -10.42 -0.31
CA ALA A 55 -39.52 -11.46 0.19
C ALA A 55 -39.96 -11.02 1.59
N SER A 56 -41.17 -10.48 1.71
CA SER A 56 -41.78 -10.23 3.00
C SER A 56 -42.29 -11.56 3.56
N PRO A 57 -41.79 -12.01 4.73
CA PRO A 57 -42.62 -12.66 5.70
C PRO A 57 -42.91 -11.63 6.79
N SER A 58 -44.19 -11.34 6.99
CA SER A 58 -44.66 -10.82 8.27
C SER A 58 -44.16 -11.75 9.38
N GLN A 59 -43.08 -11.39 10.06
CA GLN A 59 -42.77 -11.68 11.46
C GLN A 59 -41.34 -11.25 11.82
N ALA A 60 -41.27 -10.50 12.94
CA ALA A 60 -40.09 -10.05 13.65
C ALA A 60 -39.13 -9.14 12.87
N ALA A 61 -39.39 -7.84 12.98
CA ALA A 61 -38.33 -6.84 12.93
C ALA A 61 -37.28 -7.19 13.99
N THR A 62 -36.21 -7.91 13.60
CA THR A 62 -34.90 -7.61 14.16
C THR A 62 -34.44 -6.31 13.53
N SER A 63 -35.06 -5.21 14.00
CA SER A 63 -34.33 -3.94 14.04
C SER A 63 -32.95 -4.28 14.60
N PRO A 64 -31.83 -3.83 14.00
CA PRO A 64 -30.57 -3.90 14.71
C PRO A 64 -30.87 -3.30 16.07
N LEU A 65 -30.67 -4.09 17.13
CA LEU A 65 -30.80 -3.57 18.49
C LEU A 65 -29.94 -2.28 18.49
N PRO A 66 -30.42 -1.14 18.99
CA PRO A 66 -29.68 0.13 18.89
C PRO A 66 -28.17 -0.03 19.18
N SER A 67 -27.86 -0.92 20.13
CA SER A 67 -26.52 -1.35 20.51
C SER A 67 -25.63 -1.99 19.42
N GLN A 68 -26.14 -2.54 18.33
CA GLN A 68 -25.31 -3.03 17.20
C GLN A 68 -24.88 -1.89 16.27
N LEU A 69 -25.79 -0.94 16.00
CA LEU A 69 -25.46 0.27 15.24
C LEU A 69 -24.47 1.14 16.02
N ASP A 70 -24.69 1.28 17.33
CA ASP A 70 -23.76 1.99 18.23
C ASP A 70 -22.37 1.34 18.21
N LYS A 71 -22.29 0.02 18.31
CA LYS A 71 -21.01 -0.72 18.21
C LYS A 71 -20.32 -0.53 16.85
N MET A 72 -21.07 -0.53 15.75
CA MET A 72 -20.50 -0.28 14.43
C MET A 72 -19.99 1.15 14.30
N GLN A 73 -20.71 2.12 14.88
CA GLN A 73 -20.29 3.52 14.91
C GLN A 73 -19.01 3.71 15.75
N ASP A 74 -18.92 3.05 16.91
CA ASP A 74 -17.72 3.05 17.74
C ASP A 74 -16.52 2.42 17.02
N GLN A 75 -16.73 1.31 16.31
CA GLN A 75 -15.68 0.70 15.49
C GLN A 75 -15.22 1.62 14.36
N LEU A 76 -16.14 2.31 13.67
CA LEU A 76 -15.80 3.30 12.64
C LEU A 76 -15.00 4.47 13.22
N ASN A 77 -15.45 5.03 14.36
CA ASN A 77 -14.74 6.11 15.04
C ASN A 77 -13.33 5.68 15.47
N ASN A 78 -13.17 4.46 15.96
CA ASN A 78 -11.87 3.90 16.32
C ASN A 78 -10.96 3.73 15.10
N ILE A 79 -11.47 3.24 13.97
CA ILE A 79 -10.72 3.14 12.72
C ILE A 79 -10.27 4.53 12.27
N VAL A 80 -11.16 5.53 12.27
CA VAL A 80 -10.82 6.91 11.91
C VAL A 80 -9.72 7.47 12.83
N PHE A 81 -9.81 7.21 14.14
CA PHE A 81 -8.79 7.62 15.10
C PHE A 81 -7.44 6.96 14.82
N GLN A 82 -7.42 5.66 14.54
CA GLN A 82 -6.20 4.91 14.19
C GLN A 82 -5.58 5.34 12.86
N LEU A 83 -6.40 5.82 11.92
CA LEU A 83 -5.94 6.31 10.63
C LEU A 83 -5.49 7.78 10.66
N SER A 84 -5.86 8.55 11.70
CA SER A 84 -5.46 9.96 11.85
C SER A 84 -3.95 10.20 11.75
N PRO A 85 -3.07 9.39 12.38
CA PRO A 85 -1.61 9.57 12.29
C PRO A 85 -1.03 9.30 10.89
N LEU A 86 -1.79 8.66 9.99
CA LEU A 86 -1.28 8.24 8.68
C LEU A 86 -0.90 9.44 7.79
N ALA A 87 -1.63 10.56 7.92
CA ALA A 87 -1.30 11.79 7.23
C ALA A 87 0.04 12.39 7.70
N SER A 88 0.33 12.31 9.00
CA SER A 88 1.63 12.71 9.56
C SER A 88 2.74 11.82 9.02
N LEU A 89 2.54 10.49 9.05
CA LEU A 89 3.51 9.54 8.54
C LEU A 89 3.85 9.78 7.05
N VAL A 90 2.85 10.11 6.23
CA VAL A 90 3.07 10.47 4.82
C VAL A 90 3.94 11.73 4.69
N ASN A 91 3.76 12.72 5.55
CA ASN A 91 4.59 13.92 5.57
C ASN A 91 6.01 13.62 6.04
N ASP A 92 6.17 12.80 7.08
CA ASP A 92 7.47 12.37 7.59
C ASP A 92 8.26 11.62 6.51
N VAL A 93 7.62 10.69 5.80
CA VAL A 93 8.23 9.95 4.67
C VAL A 93 8.64 10.90 3.54
N LYS A 94 7.83 11.91 3.24
CA LYS A 94 8.20 12.94 2.24
C LYS A 94 9.39 13.77 2.70
N SER A 95 9.46 14.15 3.98
CA SER A 95 10.60 14.88 4.55
C SER A 95 11.87 14.04 4.44
N ILE A 96 11.84 12.80 4.91
CA ILE A 96 12.97 11.86 4.83
C ILE A 96 13.45 11.72 3.39
N LYS A 97 12.53 11.57 2.43
CA LYS A 97 12.89 11.49 1.01
C LYS A 97 13.60 12.75 0.51
N SER A 98 13.13 13.92 0.91
CA SER A 98 13.76 15.21 0.57
C SER A 98 15.17 15.31 1.16
N GLU A 99 15.32 14.97 2.44
CA GLU A 99 16.62 14.97 3.13
C GLU A 99 17.62 14.00 2.48
N LEU A 100 17.17 12.82 2.05
CA LEU A 100 18.02 11.85 1.33
C LEU A 100 18.50 12.38 -0.03
N ILE A 101 17.65 13.11 -0.76
CA ILE A 101 18.04 13.74 -2.03
C ILE A 101 19.11 14.81 -1.76
N ASN A 102 18.89 15.67 -0.79
CA ASN A 102 19.85 16.73 -0.42
C ASN A 102 21.19 16.14 0.06
N LEU A 103 21.14 15.04 0.83
CA LEU A 103 22.36 14.34 1.28
C LEU A 103 23.14 13.77 0.10
N ARG A 104 22.45 13.16 -0.86
CA ARG A 104 23.07 12.65 -2.09
C ARG A 104 23.76 13.77 -2.88
N GLU A 105 23.07 14.88 -3.10
CA GLU A 105 23.66 16.04 -3.79
C GLU A 105 24.89 16.58 -3.05
N SER A 106 24.85 16.61 -1.72
CA SER A 106 25.99 17.00 -0.89
C SER A 106 27.18 16.05 -1.04
N LEU A 107 26.93 14.75 -1.15
CA LEU A 107 27.97 13.74 -1.40
C LEU A 107 28.58 13.87 -2.80
N ASP A 108 27.76 14.09 -3.83
CA ASP A 108 28.22 14.29 -5.19
C ASP A 108 29.13 15.53 -5.27
N MET A 109 28.73 16.65 -4.65
CA MET A 109 29.56 17.86 -4.55
C MET A 109 30.87 17.62 -3.79
N ALA A 110 30.83 16.88 -2.67
CA ALA A 110 32.03 16.55 -1.91
C ALA A 110 32.99 15.67 -2.73
N HIS A 111 32.47 14.73 -3.50
CA HIS A 111 33.28 13.86 -4.35
C HIS A 111 33.97 14.64 -5.48
N ASP A 112 33.25 15.58 -6.12
CA ASP A 112 33.81 16.49 -7.11
C ASP A 112 34.94 17.36 -6.53
N LEU A 113 34.74 17.91 -5.33
CA LEU A 113 35.75 18.69 -4.64
C LEU A 113 36.99 17.85 -4.31
N LEU A 114 36.81 16.63 -3.80
CA LEU A 114 37.90 15.70 -3.52
C LEU A 114 38.69 15.35 -4.80
N GLY A 115 37.99 15.17 -5.93
CA GLY A 115 38.63 14.97 -7.23
C GLY A 115 39.51 16.15 -7.64
N LYS A 116 39.00 17.38 -7.49
CA LYS A 116 39.75 18.62 -7.76
C LYS A 116 40.96 18.79 -6.83
N PHE A 117 40.80 18.50 -5.54
CA PHE A 117 41.89 18.53 -4.58
C PHE A 117 42.97 17.49 -4.92
N SER A 118 42.59 16.25 -5.21
CA SER A 118 43.52 15.21 -5.63
C SER A 118 44.32 15.61 -6.88
N GLY A 119 43.65 16.21 -7.87
CA GLY A 119 44.33 16.75 -9.06
C GLY A 119 45.33 17.87 -8.73
N SER A 120 44.93 18.79 -7.85
CA SER A 120 45.79 19.90 -7.41
C SER A 120 47.02 19.41 -6.64
N VAL A 121 46.86 18.42 -5.77
CA VAL A 121 47.95 17.78 -5.02
C VAL A 121 48.94 17.13 -5.98
N LYS A 122 48.47 16.31 -6.94
CA LYS A 122 49.34 15.69 -7.96
C LYS A 122 50.12 16.72 -8.79
N ALA A 123 49.47 17.83 -9.15
CA ALA A 123 50.11 18.92 -9.88
C ALA A 123 51.22 19.59 -9.04
N LEU A 124 50.96 19.82 -7.76
CA LEU A 124 51.95 20.35 -6.81
C LEU A 124 53.11 19.39 -6.62
N GLU A 125 52.85 18.09 -6.39
CA GLU A 125 53.87 17.05 -6.29
C GLU A 125 54.79 17.04 -7.51
N SER A 126 54.23 17.08 -8.73
CA SER A 126 55.02 17.15 -9.97
C SER A 126 55.90 18.39 -10.06
N ARG A 127 55.39 19.55 -9.64
CA ARG A 127 56.15 20.81 -9.62
C ARG A 127 57.28 20.77 -8.60
N VAL A 128 57.02 20.25 -7.39
CA VAL A 128 58.02 20.06 -6.35
C VAL A 128 59.13 19.15 -6.85
N SER A 129 58.80 17.98 -7.41
CA SER A 129 59.81 17.07 -7.96
C SER A 129 60.67 17.68 -9.06
N LYS A 130 60.11 18.59 -9.89
CA LYS A 130 60.90 19.32 -10.89
C LYS A 130 61.88 20.29 -10.23
N VAL A 131 61.42 21.06 -9.24
CA VAL A 131 62.27 21.99 -8.49
C VAL A 131 63.40 21.26 -7.76
N GLU A 132 63.08 20.14 -7.10
CA GLU A 132 64.08 19.29 -6.43
C GLU A 132 65.18 18.81 -7.40
N LYS A 133 64.82 18.43 -8.62
CA LYS A 133 65.79 18.06 -9.67
C LYS A 133 66.68 19.24 -10.08
N TYR A 134 66.10 20.43 -10.30
CA TYR A 134 66.89 21.61 -10.66
C TYR A 134 67.87 22.01 -9.55
N VAL A 135 67.42 21.98 -8.29
CA VAL A 135 68.28 22.26 -7.13
C VAL A 135 69.42 21.25 -7.04
N ALA A 136 69.15 19.96 -7.27
CA ALA A 136 70.17 18.92 -7.26
C ALA A 136 71.23 19.14 -8.37
N ILE A 137 70.83 19.56 -9.56
CA ILE A 137 71.75 19.89 -10.66
C ILE A 137 72.62 21.09 -10.28
N SER A 138 72.01 22.19 -9.84
CA SER A 138 72.72 23.44 -9.49
C SER A 138 73.69 23.35 -8.31
N ARG A 139 73.66 22.26 -7.54
CA ARG A 139 74.60 22.00 -6.43
C ARG A 139 75.85 21.22 -6.86
N ASN A 140 75.83 20.60 -8.03
CA ASN A 140 76.94 19.80 -8.56
C ASN A 140 77.79 20.56 -9.60
N ASP A 141 77.38 21.77 -9.98
CA ASP A 141 78.15 22.75 -10.76
C ASP A 141 78.85 23.75 -9.82
#